data_AF-A0A2V5Q576-F1
#
_entry.id   AF-A0A2V5Q576-F1
#
_cell.length_a   1.000
_cell.length_b   1.000
_cell.length_c   1.000
_cell.angle_alpha   90.00
_cell.angle_beta   90.00
_cell.angle_gamma   90.00
#
_symmetry.space_group_name_H-M   'P 1'
#
loop_
_entity.id
_entity.type
_entity.pdbx_description
1 polymer ?
#
loop_
_entity_poly.entity_id
_entity_poly.type
_entity_poly.pdbx_seq_one_letter_code
_entity_poly.pdbx_strand_id
1 'polypeptide(L)'
;MTKTKPRKRHWLHEHSLSIVSVLLLLAWIVGYSCCSPQSRVGAFLGNSIADWSGSVVIILGTKFLYEIGSAESRPIKHRKSNRWLEMLQEHSLLIFLGVTGIGWLLLYLRMNPDDKWGQVVGNIVSEWLQMAGLVFLTKRLIERGSKESR
;
A
#
# COMPACT_ATOMS: atom_id res chain seq x y z
N MET A 1 8.12 1.93 -47.11
CA MET A 1 8.23 2.17 -45.65
C MET A 1 6.84 2.17 -45.02
N THR A 2 6.40 1.03 -44.50
CA THR A 2 5.11 0.89 -43.82
C THR A 2 5.20 1.45 -42.40
N LYS A 3 4.56 2.60 -42.15
CA LYS A 3 4.39 3.15 -40.80
C LYS A 3 3.51 2.21 -39.98
N THR A 4 4.11 1.45 -39.07
CA THR A 4 3.38 0.69 -38.06
C THR A 4 2.66 1.68 -37.13
N LYS A 5 1.32 1.61 -37.11
CA LYS A 5 0.51 2.37 -36.14
C LYS A 5 0.93 1.95 -34.73
N PRO A 6 1.18 2.88 -33.78
CA PRO A 6 1.43 2.50 -32.40
C PRO A 6 0.19 1.77 -31.88
N ARG A 7 0.37 0.49 -31.57
CA ARG A 7 -0.67 -0.35 -30.99
C ARG A 7 -1.06 0.30 -29.66
N LYS A 8 -2.24 0.93 -29.57
CA LYS A 8 -2.75 1.53 -28.33
C LYS A 8 -2.67 0.45 -27.26
N ARG A 9 -1.75 0.59 -26.29
CA ARG A 9 -1.74 -0.28 -25.11
C ARG A 9 -3.11 -0.12 -24.47
N HIS A 10 -3.83 -1.22 -24.37
CA HIS A 10 -5.21 -1.22 -23.90
C HIS A 10 -5.21 -0.70 -22.47
N TRP A 11 -6.08 0.25 -22.13
CA TRP A 11 -6.18 0.85 -20.79
C TRP A 11 -6.22 -0.21 -19.67
N LEU A 12 -6.84 -1.36 -19.94
CA LEU A 12 -6.86 -2.53 -19.05
C LEU A 12 -5.46 -3.09 -18.75
N HIS A 13 -4.51 -3.07 -19.70
CA HIS A 13 -3.14 -3.49 -19.48
C HIS A 13 -2.34 -2.45 -18.66
N GLU A 14 -2.70 -1.17 -18.73
CA GLU A 14 -2.04 -0.11 -17.96
C GLU A 14 -2.54 -0.03 -16.51
N HIS A 15 -3.75 -0.53 -16.26
CA HIS A 15 -4.38 -0.60 -14.94
C HIS A 15 -4.52 -2.02 -14.38
N SER A 16 -4.06 -3.05 -15.10
CA SER A 16 -4.23 -4.46 -14.74
C SER A 16 -3.75 -4.77 -13.33
N LEU A 17 -2.60 -4.24 -12.94
CA LEU A 17 -2.00 -4.48 -11.63
C LEU A 17 -2.89 -3.92 -10.51
N SER A 18 -3.38 -2.68 -10.64
CA SER A 18 -4.33 -2.09 -9.67
C SER A 18 -5.67 -2.84 -9.63
N ILE A 19 -6.21 -3.22 -10.79
CA ILE A 19 -7.49 -3.92 -10.90
C ILE A 19 -7.42 -5.31 -10.26
N VAL A 20 -6.38 -6.09 -10.60
CA VAL A 20 -6.19 -7.45 -10.07
C VAL A 20 -5.98 -7.41 -8.56
N SER A 21 -5.18 -6.47 -8.03
CA SER A 21 -4.97 -6.35 -6.59
C SER A 21 -6.26 -6.03 -5.84
N VAL A 22 -7.12 -5.14 -6.37
CA VAL A 22 -8.43 -4.83 -5.75
C VAL A 22 -9.37 -6.03 -5.83
N LEU A 23 -9.42 -6.75 -6.96
CA LEU A 23 -10.25 -7.94 -7.11
C LEU A 23 -9.83 -9.06 -6.16
N LEU A 24 -8.52 -9.26 -5.96
CA LEU A 24 -8.01 -10.23 -4.99
C LEU A 24 -8.41 -9.85 -3.56
N LEU A 25 -8.27 -8.58 -3.18
CA LEU A 25 -8.71 -8.12 -1.86
C LEU A 25 -10.22 -8.34 -1.64
N LEU A 26 -11.04 -8.02 -2.64
CA LEU A 26 -12.49 -8.28 -2.59
C LEU A 26 -12.80 -9.77 -2.47
N ALA A 27 -12.09 -10.64 -3.20
CA ALA A 27 -12.25 -12.09 -3.10
C ALA A 27 -11.95 -12.59 -1.68
N TRP A 28 -10.90 -12.08 -1.05
CA TRP A 28 -10.56 -12.43 0.34
C TRP A 28 -11.62 -11.93 1.34
N ILE A 29 -12.15 -10.71 1.16
CA ILE A 29 -13.23 -10.16 1.99
C ILE A 29 -14.51 -10.99 1.88
N VAL A 30 -14.91 -11.35 0.66
CA VAL A 30 -16.10 -12.18 0.41
C VAL A 30 -15.90 -13.57 1.02
N GLY A 31 -14.74 -14.20 0.78
CA GLY A 31 -14.41 -15.50 1.37
C GLY A 31 -14.45 -15.46 2.91
N TYR A 32 -13.87 -14.44 3.52
CA TYR A 32 -13.89 -14.25 4.96
C TYR A 32 -15.30 -14.03 5.50
N SER A 33 -16.15 -13.32 4.76
CA SER A 33 -17.54 -13.08 5.15
C SER A 33 -18.35 -14.38 5.23
N CYS A 34 -18.07 -15.35 4.35
CA CYS A 34 -18.73 -16.65 4.32
C CYS A 34 -18.15 -17.68 5.32
N CYS A 35 -16.94 -17.47 5.85
CA CYS A 35 -16.30 -18.41 6.77
C CYS A 35 -16.47 -18.02 8.25
N SER A 36 -16.53 -19.01 9.13
CA SER A 36 -16.57 -18.77 10.58
C SER A 36 -15.19 -18.31 11.11
N PRO A 37 -15.15 -17.29 12.00
CA PRO A 37 -13.91 -16.72 12.55
C PRO A 37 -13.04 -17.75 13.27
N GLN A 38 -13.65 -18.67 14.01
CA GLN A 38 -12.92 -19.67 14.79
C GLN A 38 -12.37 -20.84 13.96
N SER A 39 -12.59 -20.85 12.64
CA SER A 39 -12.02 -21.88 11.77
C SER A 39 -10.59 -21.52 11.36
N ARG A 40 -9.72 -22.52 11.21
CA ARG A 40 -8.35 -22.34 10.68
C ARG A 40 -8.34 -21.62 9.32
N VAL A 41 -9.38 -21.85 8.51
CA VAL A 41 -9.58 -21.19 7.22
C VAL A 41 -9.97 -19.71 7.41
N GLY A 42 -10.87 -19.42 8.35
CA GLY A 42 -11.24 -18.05 8.71
C GLY A 42 -10.04 -17.21 9.15
N ALA A 43 -9.19 -17.75 10.03
CA ALA A 43 -7.96 -17.08 10.46
C ALA A 43 -7.00 -16.81 9.28
N PHE A 44 -6.79 -17.78 8.39
CA PHE A 44 -5.96 -17.62 7.19
C PHE A 44 -6.50 -16.55 6.24
N LEU A 45 -7.82 -16.53 6.01
CA LEU A 45 -8.49 -15.53 5.18
C LEU A 45 -8.36 -14.13 5.79
N GLY A 46 -8.52 -14.01 7.11
CA GLY A 46 -8.33 -12.74 7.83
C GLY A 46 -6.91 -12.19 7.69
N ASN A 47 -5.90 -13.05 7.82
CA ASN A 47 -4.50 -12.65 7.59
C ASN A 47 -4.27 -12.23 6.14
N SER A 48 -4.80 -13.01 5.19
CA SER A 48 -4.69 -12.68 3.77
C SER A 48 -5.32 -11.32 3.46
N ILE A 49 -6.45 -10.96 4.08
CA ILE A 49 -7.02 -9.61 3.93
C ILE A 49 -6.02 -8.54 4.34
N ALA A 50 -5.34 -8.70 5.48
CA ALA A 50 -4.33 -7.75 5.95
C ALA A 50 -3.16 -7.64 4.96
N ASP A 51 -2.53 -8.76 4.60
CA ASP A 51 -1.36 -8.81 3.72
C ASP A 51 -1.66 -8.21 2.33
N TRP A 52 -2.82 -8.56 1.76
CA TRP A 52 -3.24 -8.07 0.46
C TRP A 52 -3.70 -6.61 0.51
N SER A 53 -4.26 -6.15 1.64
CA SER A 53 -4.61 -4.73 1.83
C SER A 53 -3.34 -3.86 1.85
N GLY A 54 -2.28 -4.33 2.51
CA GLY A 54 -0.98 -3.67 2.49
C GLY A 54 -0.39 -3.62 1.09
N SER A 55 -0.41 -4.75 0.38
CA SER A 55 0.04 -4.84 -1.01
C SER A 55 -0.71 -3.87 -1.94
N VAL A 56 -2.04 -3.78 -1.84
CA VAL A 56 -2.84 -2.82 -2.62
C VAL A 56 -2.41 -1.39 -2.31
N VAL A 57 -2.23 -1.07 -1.03
CA VAL A 57 -1.90 0.29 -0.61
C VAL A 57 -0.49 0.69 -0.99
N ILE A 58 0.50 -0.19 -0.91
CA ILE A 58 1.85 0.14 -1.37
C ILE A 58 1.87 0.32 -2.89
N ILE A 59 1.21 -0.57 -3.65
CA ILE A 59 1.11 -0.49 -5.11
C ILE A 59 0.44 0.81 -5.58
N LEU A 60 -0.67 1.19 -4.94
CA LEU A 60 -1.40 2.41 -5.29
C LEU A 60 -0.68 3.64 -4.74
N GLY A 61 -0.19 3.55 -3.51
CA GLY A 61 0.57 4.57 -2.83
C GLY A 61 1.79 4.97 -3.65
N THR A 62 2.59 4.04 -4.12
CA THR A 62 3.81 4.35 -4.90
C THR A 62 3.50 4.76 -6.35
N LYS A 63 2.30 4.40 -6.85
CA LYS A 63 1.80 4.87 -8.15
C LYS A 63 1.32 6.33 -8.11
N PHE A 64 0.71 6.78 -7.01
CA PHE A 64 0.03 8.09 -6.92
C PHE A 64 0.70 9.08 -5.96
N LEU A 65 1.45 8.59 -4.99
CA LEU A 65 2.16 9.35 -3.96
C LEU A 65 3.66 9.29 -4.22
N TYR A 66 4.31 10.41 -3.94
CA TYR A 66 5.73 10.64 -4.17
C TYR A 66 6.49 10.67 -2.83
N GLU A 67 7.65 10.03 -2.81
CA GLU A 67 8.58 10.05 -1.69
C GLU A 67 9.99 10.32 -2.25
N ILE A 68 10.59 11.49 -1.94
CA ILE A 68 11.94 11.81 -2.39
C ILE A 68 12.93 10.78 -1.86
N GLY A 69 13.72 10.20 -2.78
CA GLY A 69 14.81 9.28 -2.44
C GLY A 69 14.40 7.82 -2.26
N SER A 70 13.12 7.46 -2.42
CA SER A 70 12.70 6.05 -2.44
C SER A 70 12.74 5.49 -3.86
N ALA A 71 13.42 4.36 -4.06
CA ALA A 71 13.43 3.59 -5.31
C ALA A 71 12.02 3.20 -5.83
N GLU A 72 10.97 3.34 -5.01
CA GLU A 72 9.60 3.02 -5.40
C GLU A 72 8.85 4.16 -6.12
N SER A 73 9.34 5.41 -6.11
CA SER A 73 8.61 6.55 -6.71
C SER A 73 9.31 7.18 -7.93
N ARG A 74 8.52 7.70 -8.89
CA ARG A 74 9.04 8.36 -10.11
C ARG A 74 9.26 9.87 -9.87
N PRO A 75 10.37 10.47 -10.32
CA PRO A 75 10.64 11.89 -10.10
C PRO A 75 9.66 12.80 -10.84
N ILE A 76 8.98 13.71 -10.11
CA ILE A 76 8.12 14.75 -10.67
C ILE A 76 8.92 16.05 -10.85
N LYS A 77 8.77 16.67 -12.03
CA LYS A 77 9.39 17.95 -12.39
C LYS A 77 8.97 19.04 -11.40
N HIS A 78 9.91 19.57 -10.62
CA HIS A 78 9.66 20.55 -9.58
C HIS A 78 8.92 21.79 -10.14
N ARG A 79 7.77 22.11 -9.55
CA ARG A 79 7.05 23.37 -9.79
C ARG A 79 7.27 24.22 -8.54
N LYS A 80 7.94 25.36 -8.69
CA LYS A 80 8.26 26.31 -7.60
C LYS A 80 7.02 26.54 -6.73
N SER A 81 7.00 25.98 -5.52
CA SER A 81 5.88 26.06 -4.58
C SER A 81 6.40 26.33 -3.17
N ASN A 82 5.50 26.56 -2.21
CA ASN A 82 5.86 26.86 -0.83
C ASN A 82 6.56 25.66 -0.16
N ARG A 83 7.57 25.91 0.70
CA ARG A 83 8.34 24.88 1.43
C ARG A 83 7.49 23.80 2.11
N TRP A 84 6.33 24.17 2.66
CA TRP A 84 5.41 23.22 3.30
C TRP A 84 4.70 22.30 2.29
N LEU A 85 4.31 22.83 1.13
CA LEU A 85 3.72 22.04 0.05
C LEU A 85 4.77 21.13 -0.58
N GLU A 86 6.02 21.60 -0.71
CA GLU A 86 7.15 20.78 -1.11
C GLU A 86 7.34 19.62 -0.11
N MET A 87 7.48 19.89 1.20
CA MET A 87 7.59 18.81 2.19
C MET A 87 6.42 17.80 2.16
N LEU A 88 5.18 18.28 2.05
CA LEU A 88 3.99 17.42 1.93
C LEU A 88 4.04 16.55 0.67
N GLN A 89 4.49 17.11 -0.45
CA GLN A 89 4.60 16.39 -1.72
C GLN A 89 5.78 15.40 -1.71
N GLU A 90 6.87 15.75 -1.04
CA GLU A 90 8.09 14.94 -0.91
C GLU A 90 7.96 13.79 0.08
N HIS A 91 7.02 13.86 1.02
CA HIS A 91 6.77 12.87 2.06
C HIS A 91 5.35 12.28 1.96
N SER A 92 4.70 12.46 0.81
CA SER A 92 3.26 12.20 0.68
C SER A 92 2.90 10.73 0.93
N LEU A 93 3.80 9.79 0.58
CA LEU A 93 3.60 8.36 0.84
C LEU A 93 3.67 8.06 2.34
N LEU A 94 4.70 8.53 3.02
CA LEU A 94 4.87 8.30 4.45
C LEU A 94 3.79 9.00 5.29
N ILE A 95 3.40 10.21 4.90
CA ILE A 95 2.29 10.95 5.54
C ILE A 95 0.97 10.20 5.34
N PHE A 96 0.70 9.72 4.13
CA PHE A 96 -0.50 8.93 3.86
C PHE A 96 -0.54 7.65 4.70
N LEU A 97 0.56 6.89 4.75
CA LEU A 97 0.67 5.68 5.58
C LEU A 97 0.51 5.99 7.06
N GLY A 98 1.09 7.10 7.55
CA GLY A 98 0.93 7.55 8.93
C GLY A 98 -0.50 7.92 9.28
N VAL A 99 -1.16 8.76 8.46
CA VAL A 99 -2.55 9.19 8.71
C VAL A 99 -3.51 8.01 8.62
N THR A 100 -3.38 7.17 7.60
CA THR A 100 -4.25 5.99 7.44
C THR A 100 -3.98 4.94 8.51
N GLY A 101 -2.72 4.76 8.92
CA GLY A 101 -2.33 3.88 10.03
C GLY A 101 -2.91 4.33 11.38
N ILE A 102 -2.91 5.64 11.65
CA ILE A 102 -3.59 6.19 12.83
C ILE A 102 -5.09 5.90 12.77
N GLY A 103 -5.72 6.05 11.60
CA GLY A 103 -7.12 5.69 11.41
C GLY A 103 -7.41 4.23 11.75
N TRP A 104 -6.60 3.31 11.24
CA TRP A 104 -6.70 1.88 11.56
C TRP A 104 -6.45 1.58 13.03
N LEU A 105 -5.46 2.23 13.66
CA LEU A 105 -5.18 2.08 15.08
C LEU A 105 -6.36 2.55 15.94
N LEU A 106 -6.93 3.72 15.63
CA LEU A 106 -8.11 4.23 16.34
C LEU A 106 -9.33 3.32 16.17
N LEU A 107 -9.50 2.72 14.98
CA LEU A 107 -10.54 1.73 14.74
C LEU A 107 -10.28 0.48 15.57
N TYR A 108 -9.06 -0.05 15.56
CA TYR A 108 -8.66 -1.21 16.36
C TYR A 108 -8.91 -1.01 17.85
N LEU A 109 -8.54 0.16 18.39
CA LEU A 109 -8.75 0.51 19.80
C LEU A 109 -10.24 0.60 20.19
N ARG A 110 -11.14 0.72 19.22
CA ARG A 110 -12.60 0.76 19.45
C ARG A 110 -13.27 -0.59 19.23
N MET A 111 -12.56 -1.61 18.76
CA MET A 111 -13.10 -2.94 18.50
C MET A 111 -12.75 -3.91 19.63
N ASN A 112 -13.62 -4.88 19.90
CA ASN A 112 -13.25 -5.96 20.81
C ASN A 112 -12.26 -6.89 20.08
N PRO A 113 -11.11 -7.25 20.69
CA PRO A 113 -10.13 -8.14 20.07
C PRO A 113 -10.67 -9.55 19.76
N ASP A 114 -11.68 -9.99 20.52
CA ASP A 114 -12.31 -11.30 20.35
C ASP A 114 -13.36 -11.33 19.22
N ASP A 115 -13.74 -10.15 18.70
CA ASP A 115 -14.62 -10.07 17.54
C ASP A 115 -13.87 -10.49 16.28
N LYS A 116 -14.58 -11.21 15.40
CA LYS A 116 -14.11 -11.65 14.07
C LYS A 116 -13.26 -10.58 13.37
N TRP A 117 -13.84 -9.39 13.19
CA TRP A 117 -13.18 -8.29 12.51
C TRP A 117 -12.12 -7.57 13.35
N GLY A 118 -12.15 -7.69 14.68
CA GLY A 118 -11.13 -7.15 15.56
C GLY A 118 -9.76 -7.76 15.29
N GLN A 119 -9.71 -9.07 15.05
CA GLN A 119 -8.48 -9.78 14.65
C GLN A 119 -7.95 -9.31 13.30
N VAL A 120 -8.83 -9.17 12.30
CA VAL A 120 -8.44 -8.69 10.95
C VAL A 120 -7.90 -7.28 11.00
N VAL A 121 -8.58 -6.38 11.73
CA VAL A 121 -8.14 -5.00 11.89
C VAL A 121 -6.82 -4.92 12.65
N GLY A 122 -6.60 -5.77 13.66
CA GLY A 122 -5.31 -5.87 14.34
C GLY A 122 -4.16 -6.28 13.42
N ASN A 123 -4.42 -7.24 12.52
CA ASN A 123 -3.44 -7.65 11.51
C ASN A 123 -3.18 -6.52 10.50
N ILE A 124 -4.23 -5.80 10.06
CA ILE A 124 -4.08 -4.62 9.18
C ILE A 124 -3.20 -3.55 9.83
N VAL A 125 -3.40 -3.25 11.12
CA VAL A 125 -2.58 -2.27 11.85
C VAL A 125 -1.11 -2.71 11.86
N SER A 126 -0.84 -3.99 12.11
CA SER A 126 0.51 -4.55 12.13
C SER A 126 1.20 -4.42 10.76
N GLU A 127 0.51 -4.80 9.69
CA GLU A 127 1.00 -4.66 8.31
C GLU A 127 1.23 -3.19 7.93
N TRP A 128 0.34 -2.28 8.35
CA TRP A 128 0.53 -0.84 8.11
C TRP A 128 1.79 -0.31 8.78
N LEU A 129 2.04 -0.71 10.02
CA LEU A 129 3.24 -0.33 10.75
C LEU A 129 4.50 -0.91 10.09
N GLN A 130 4.45 -2.16 9.61
CA GLN A 130 5.54 -2.79 8.89
C GLN A 130 5.86 -2.07 7.57
N MET A 131 4.85 -1.74 6.76
CA MET A 131 5.03 -0.99 5.52
C MET A 131 5.59 0.42 5.78
N ALA A 132 5.02 1.13 6.77
CA ALA A 132 5.54 2.44 7.17
C ALA A 132 7.00 2.36 7.63
N GLY A 133 7.34 1.32 8.40
CA GLY A 133 8.70 1.00 8.81
C GLY A 133 9.61 0.77 7.61
N LEU A 134 9.20 -0.04 6.64
CA LEU A 134 9.98 -0.31 5.42
C LEU A 134 10.24 0.97 4.61
N VAL A 135 9.21 1.79 4.37
CA VAL A 135 9.34 3.07 3.67
C VAL A 135 10.27 4.02 4.43
N PHE A 136 10.17 4.06 5.76
CA PHE A 136 11.04 4.88 6.59
C PHE A 136 12.50 4.40 6.58
N LEU A 137 12.72 3.09 6.70
CA LEU A 137 14.05 2.49 6.73
C LEU A 137 14.76 2.65 5.37
N THR A 138 14.06 2.37 4.27
CA THR A 138 14.61 2.55 2.91
C THR A 138 14.93 4.00 2.59
N LYS A 139 14.24 4.96 3.23
CA LYS A 139 14.57 6.39 3.09
C LYS A 139 15.83 6.81 3.86
N ARG A 140 16.08 6.24 5.04
CA ARG A 140 17.09 6.75 5.98
C ARG A 140 18.37 5.89 6.05
N LEU A 141 18.32 4.65 5.55
CA LEU A 141 19.43 3.70 5.62
C LEU A 141 19.89 3.31 4.22
N ILE A 142 21.09 3.78 3.85
CA ILE A 142 21.77 3.38 2.62
C ILE A 142 22.78 2.29 3.01
N GLU A 143 22.57 1.09 2.49
CA GLU A 143 23.55 0.00 2.62
C GLU A 143 24.54 0.05 1.43
N ARG A 144 25.84 0.03 1.72
CA ARG A 144 26.91 0.05 0.71
C ARG A 144 26.76 -1.17 -0.22
N GLY A 145 26.50 -0.95 -1.51
CA GLY A 145 26.28 -2.00 -2.52
C GLY A 145 24.81 -2.19 -2.93
N SER A 146 23.86 -1.48 -2.29
CA SER A 146 22.46 -1.43 -2.74
C SER A 146 22.33 -0.65 -4.06
N LYS A 147 21.23 -0.86 -4.79
CA LYS A 147 20.95 -0.16 -6.08
C LYS A 147 20.97 1.38 -5.95
N GLU A 148 20.82 1.91 -4.74
CA GLU A 148 20.89 3.35 -4.41
C GLU A 148 22.32 3.86 -4.14
N SER A 149 23.32 2.99 -4.00
CA SER A 149 24.71 3.39 -3.72
C SER A 149 25.59 3.48 -4.97
N ARG A 150 25.01 3.52 -6.17
CA ARG A 150 25.71 3.62 -7.46
C ARG A 150 25.36 4.89 -8.20
#